data_AF-A0A543E4W4-F1
#
_entry.id   AF-A0A543E4W4-F1
#
_cell.length_a   1.000
_cell.length_b   1.000
_cell.length_c   1.000
_cell.angle_alpha   90.00
_cell.angle_beta   90.00
_cell.angle_gamma   90.00
#
_symmetry.space_group_name_H-M   'P 1'
#
loop_
_entity.id
_entity.type
_entity.pdbx_description
1 polymer ?
#
loop_
_entity_poly.entity_id
_entity_poly.type
_entity_poly.pdbx_seq_one_letter_code
_entity_poly.pdbx_strand_id
1 'polypeptide(L)'
;MQRVLLAILLSASFATTGAEWPNDPDADPCNAGSARGQGECAKRKLDQHNKAMLAIYAQLIDALPQDHGESSARVRLTHAQTAWLHYRDATCSFEGSISGGAPIWQSTRTVYCLTSFTEDRIMRLRAYLACAKEEPDACKEFV
;
A
#
# COMPACT_ATOMS: atom_id res chain seq x y z
N MET A 1 -45.94 -68.27 -12.75
CA MET A 1 -45.89 -67.33 -11.62
C MET A 1 -44.47 -66.77 -11.54
N GLN A 2 -44.23 -65.54 -11.98
CA GLN A 2 -43.05 -64.75 -11.60
C GLN A 2 -43.40 -63.28 -11.86
N ARG A 3 -43.66 -62.51 -10.81
CA ARG A 3 -43.96 -61.08 -10.90
C ARG A 3 -42.63 -60.33 -10.98
N VAL A 4 -42.38 -59.65 -12.11
CA VAL A 4 -41.27 -58.70 -12.25
C VAL A 4 -41.67 -57.43 -11.52
N LEU A 5 -41.05 -57.16 -10.38
CA LEU A 5 -41.20 -55.90 -9.64
C LEU A 5 -40.16 -54.91 -10.18
N LEU A 6 -40.61 -53.92 -10.96
CA LEU A 6 -39.81 -52.73 -11.27
C LEU A 6 -39.76 -51.82 -10.04
N ALA A 7 -38.59 -51.70 -9.41
CA ALA A 7 -38.32 -50.66 -8.43
C ALA A 7 -37.84 -49.40 -9.17
N ILE A 8 -38.73 -48.41 -9.28
CA ILE A 8 -38.38 -47.08 -9.81
C ILE A 8 -37.63 -46.33 -8.70
N LEU A 9 -36.31 -46.17 -8.86
CA LEU A 9 -35.50 -45.30 -8.00
C LEU A 9 -35.74 -43.84 -8.40
N LEU A 10 -36.61 -43.17 -7.65
CA LEU A 10 -36.74 -41.71 -7.68
C LEU A 10 -35.46 -41.09 -7.10
N SER A 11 -34.54 -40.69 -7.97
CA SER A 11 -33.42 -39.83 -7.60
C SER A 11 -33.95 -38.46 -7.21
N ALA A 12 -34.09 -38.20 -5.91
CA ALA A 12 -34.36 -36.87 -5.40
C ALA A 12 -33.12 -35.99 -5.68
N SER A 13 -33.23 -35.13 -6.68
CA SER A 13 -32.26 -34.06 -6.90
C SER A 13 -32.31 -33.14 -5.70
N PHE A 14 -31.30 -33.21 -4.82
CA PHE A 14 -31.06 -32.15 -3.86
C PHE A 14 -30.67 -30.90 -4.65
N ALA A 15 -31.62 -29.97 -4.80
CA ALA A 15 -31.29 -28.60 -5.18
C ALA A 15 -30.41 -28.04 -4.06
N THR A 16 -29.10 -28.11 -4.24
CA THR A 16 -28.17 -27.34 -3.41
C THR A 16 -28.44 -25.88 -3.73
N THR A 17 -29.31 -25.24 -2.96
CA THR A 17 -29.27 -23.78 -2.81
C THR A 17 -27.93 -23.50 -2.16
N GLY A 18 -26.90 -23.24 -2.99
CA GLY A 18 -25.68 -22.65 -2.48
C GLY A 18 -26.08 -21.41 -1.69
N ALA A 19 -25.71 -21.36 -0.42
CA ALA A 19 -25.83 -20.13 0.35
C ALA A 19 -24.94 -19.10 -0.36
N GLU A 20 -25.55 -18.24 -1.17
CA GLU A 20 -24.92 -17.06 -1.71
C GLU A 20 -24.61 -16.17 -0.50
N TRP A 21 -23.33 -16.10 -0.14
CA TRP A 21 -22.88 -15.18 0.90
C TRP A 21 -23.32 -13.78 0.47
N PRO A 22 -23.93 -12.98 1.37
CA PRO A 22 -24.35 -11.63 1.01
C PRO A 22 -23.13 -10.82 0.58
N ASN A 23 -22.98 -10.64 -0.73
CA ASN A 23 -22.04 -9.70 -1.30
C ASN A 23 -22.70 -8.33 -1.17
N ASP A 24 -22.45 -7.63 -0.06
CA ASP A 24 -22.81 -6.22 0.06
C ASP A 24 -21.88 -5.42 -0.86
N PRO A 25 -22.39 -4.85 -1.97
CA PRO A 25 -21.56 -4.08 -2.91
C PRO A 25 -21.03 -2.77 -2.29
N ASP A 26 -21.62 -2.31 -1.17
CA ASP A 26 -21.23 -1.12 -0.44
C ASP A 26 -20.30 -1.44 0.76
N ALA A 27 -20.01 -2.72 1.01
CA ALA A 27 -19.08 -3.09 2.08
C ALA A 27 -17.69 -2.53 1.78
N ASP A 28 -17.13 -1.78 2.74
CA ASP A 28 -15.76 -1.28 2.63
C ASP A 28 -14.83 -2.48 2.33
N PRO A 29 -14.06 -2.47 1.23
CA PRO A 29 -13.15 -3.56 0.91
C PRO A 29 -12.12 -3.85 2.01
N CYS A 30 -11.81 -2.87 2.87
CA CYS A 30 -11.03 -3.08 4.09
C CYS A 30 -11.68 -4.01 5.13
N ASN A 31 -13.01 -4.14 5.10
CA ASN A 31 -13.79 -4.96 6.02
C ASN A 31 -14.26 -6.29 5.38
N ALA A 32 -14.01 -6.49 4.08
CA ALA A 32 -14.53 -7.62 3.32
C ALA A 32 -13.85 -8.98 3.62
N GLY A 33 -12.77 -9.01 4.40
CA GLY A 33 -12.06 -10.25 4.81
C GLY A 33 -11.43 -11.08 3.68
N SER A 34 -11.58 -10.66 2.42
CA SER A 34 -11.10 -11.38 1.23
C SER A 34 -9.72 -10.89 0.78
N ALA A 35 -8.99 -11.72 0.03
CA ALA A 35 -7.69 -11.35 -0.55
C ALA A 35 -7.77 -10.08 -1.43
N ARG A 36 -8.86 -9.96 -2.21
CA ARG A 36 -9.14 -8.77 -3.03
C ARG A 36 -9.37 -7.54 -2.17
N GLY A 37 -10.24 -7.65 -1.16
CA GLY A 37 -10.53 -6.55 -0.23
C GLY A 37 -9.28 -6.06 0.50
N GLN A 38 -8.45 -7.00 0.98
CA GLN A 38 -7.17 -6.66 1.60
C GLN A 38 -6.21 -5.94 0.64
N GLY A 39 -6.10 -6.41 -0.60
CA GLY A 39 -5.28 -5.74 -1.62
C GLY A 39 -5.76 -4.33 -1.94
N GLU A 40 -7.07 -4.10 -2.03
CA GLU A 40 -7.68 -2.79 -2.24
C GLU A 40 -7.48 -1.86 -1.03
N CYS A 41 -7.65 -2.39 0.17
CA CYS A 41 -7.39 -1.66 1.41
C CYS A 41 -5.94 -1.20 1.53
N ALA A 42 -5.00 -2.11 1.22
CA ALA A 42 -3.58 -1.81 1.21
C ALA A 42 -3.26 -0.66 0.24
N LYS A 43 -3.85 -0.67 -0.96
CA LYS A 43 -3.68 0.40 -1.95
C LYS A 43 -4.22 1.74 -1.46
N ARG A 44 -5.44 1.75 -0.88
CA ARG A 44 -6.03 2.96 -0.28
C ARG A 44 -5.13 3.55 0.80
N LYS A 45 -4.58 2.70 1.66
CA LYS A 45 -3.62 3.13 2.69
C LYS A 45 -2.38 3.74 2.05
N LEU A 46 -1.73 3.05 1.11
CA LEU A 46 -0.57 3.57 0.39
C LEU A 46 -0.85 4.94 -0.25
N ASP A 47 -2.01 5.11 -0.90
CA ASP A 47 -2.40 6.38 -1.52
C ASP A 47 -2.51 7.53 -0.50
N GLN A 48 -3.05 7.25 0.68
CA GLN A 48 -3.12 8.22 1.77
C GLN A 48 -1.71 8.64 2.23
N HIS A 49 -0.81 7.67 2.43
CA HIS A 49 0.58 7.96 2.82
C HIS A 49 1.34 8.70 1.71
N ASN A 50 1.16 8.35 0.44
CA ASN A 50 1.78 9.06 -0.68
C ASN A 50 1.32 10.54 -0.71
N LYS A 51 0.02 10.80 -0.53
CA LYS A 51 -0.51 12.17 -0.44
C LYS A 51 0.10 12.93 0.73
N ALA A 52 0.19 12.32 1.91
CA ALA A 52 0.81 12.93 3.08
C ALA A 52 2.31 13.23 2.86
N MET A 53 3.05 12.29 2.25
CA MET A 53 4.46 12.46 1.91
C MET A 53 4.67 13.62 0.94
N LEU A 54 3.89 13.69 -0.14
CA LEU A 54 3.97 14.77 -1.12
C LEU A 54 3.65 16.13 -0.48
N ALA A 55 2.65 16.20 0.40
CA ALA A 55 2.30 17.43 1.11
C ALA A 55 3.43 17.92 2.03
N ILE A 56 4.10 17.01 2.76
CA ILE A 56 5.22 17.37 3.63
C ILE A 56 6.46 17.75 2.81
N TYR A 57 6.72 17.02 1.72
CA TYR A 57 7.79 17.36 0.78
C TYR A 57 7.62 18.76 0.21
N ALA A 58 6.40 19.13 -0.23
CA ALA A 58 6.11 20.47 -0.73
C ALA A 58 6.34 21.55 0.34
N GLN A 59 5.84 21.33 1.56
CA GLN A 59 6.08 22.25 2.69
C GLN A 59 7.58 22.43 3.00
N LEU A 60 8.37 21.37 2.89
CA LEU A 60 9.81 21.43 3.08
C LEU A 60 10.50 22.21 1.96
N ILE A 61 10.10 21.97 0.71
CA ILE A 61 10.62 22.75 -0.43
C ILE A 61 10.34 24.25 -0.26
N ASP A 62 9.18 24.62 0.28
CA ASP A 62 8.80 26.01 0.52
C ASP A 62 9.54 26.63 1.72
N ALA A 63 9.84 25.83 2.76
CA ALA A 63 10.57 26.29 3.93
C ALA A 63 12.09 26.44 3.69
N LEU A 64 12.64 25.74 2.70
CA LEU A 64 14.06 25.83 2.36
C LEU A 64 14.42 27.18 1.71
N PRO A 65 15.69 27.62 1.80
CA PRO A 65 16.18 28.80 1.09
C PRO A 65 15.79 28.77 -0.39
N GLN A 66 15.41 29.93 -0.92
CA GLN A 66 14.99 30.09 -2.32
C GLN A 66 16.20 30.35 -3.24
N ASP A 67 17.35 29.76 -2.91
CA ASP A 67 18.57 29.85 -3.71
C ASP A 67 18.45 29.00 -4.99
N HIS A 68 19.24 29.37 -6.01
CA HIS A 68 19.21 28.74 -7.32
C HIS A 68 20.52 28.00 -7.61
N GLY A 69 20.45 26.99 -8.48
CA GLY A 69 21.59 26.20 -8.93
C GLY A 69 21.65 24.79 -8.34
N GLU A 70 22.50 23.95 -8.94
CA GLU A 70 22.65 22.53 -8.62
C GLU A 70 23.04 22.26 -7.16
N SER A 71 23.69 23.23 -6.51
CA SER A 71 24.10 23.12 -5.11
C SER A 71 23.01 23.50 -4.11
N SER A 72 21.90 24.08 -4.55
CA SER A 72 20.81 24.52 -3.67
C SER A 72 20.21 23.35 -2.87
N ALA A 73 19.77 23.65 -1.65
CA ALA A 73 19.16 22.64 -0.78
C ALA A 73 17.92 22.00 -1.43
N ARG A 74 17.14 22.79 -2.18
CA ARG A 74 15.94 22.36 -2.89
C ARG A 74 16.27 21.36 -4.01
N VAL A 75 17.27 21.66 -4.85
CA VAL A 75 17.70 20.72 -5.91
C VAL A 75 18.21 19.42 -5.30
N ARG A 76 19.04 19.50 -4.26
CA ARG A 76 19.53 18.31 -3.54
C ARG A 76 18.41 17.48 -2.94
N LEU A 77 17.41 18.12 -2.32
CA LEU A 77 16.24 17.44 -1.77
C LEU A 77 15.41 16.76 -2.87
N THR A 78 15.20 17.42 -4.01
CA THR A 78 14.51 16.84 -5.16
C THR A 78 15.24 15.61 -5.69
N HIS A 79 16.56 15.70 -5.88
CA HIS A 79 17.37 14.55 -6.30
C HIS A 79 17.30 13.40 -5.27
N ALA A 80 17.41 13.71 -3.99
CA ALA A 80 17.30 12.71 -2.92
C ALA A 80 15.90 12.06 -2.89
N GLN A 81 14.83 12.82 -3.09
CA GLN A 81 13.46 12.30 -3.13
C GLN A 81 13.25 11.38 -4.33
N THR A 82 13.72 11.77 -5.52
CA THR A 82 13.64 10.95 -6.73
C THR A 82 14.44 9.66 -6.59
N ALA A 83 15.68 9.74 -6.11
CA ALA A 83 16.51 8.55 -5.87
C ALA A 83 15.87 7.60 -4.84
N TRP A 84 15.28 8.16 -3.77
CA TRP A 84 14.55 7.38 -2.78
C TRP A 84 13.34 6.67 -3.36
N LEU A 85 12.56 7.31 -4.25
CA LEU A 85 11.43 6.65 -4.94
C LEU A 85 11.90 5.43 -5.74
N HIS A 86 12.98 5.58 -6.52
CA HIS A 86 13.56 4.47 -7.27
C HIS A 86 14.04 3.33 -6.36
N TYR A 87 14.73 3.66 -5.27
CA TYR A 87 15.18 2.68 -4.29
C TYR A 87 14.02 1.94 -3.63
N ARG A 88 12.98 2.67 -3.20
CA ARG A 88 11.76 2.11 -2.61
C ARG A 88 11.10 1.15 -3.60
N ASP A 89 10.84 1.60 -4.81
CA ASP A 89 10.08 0.83 -5.78
C ASP A 89 10.85 -0.43 -6.22
N ALA A 90 12.18 -0.34 -6.38
CA ALA A 90 13.03 -1.49 -6.65
C ALA A 90 13.05 -2.50 -5.48
N THR A 91 13.19 -2.00 -4.24
CA THR A 91 13.19 -2.84 -3.03
C THR A 91 11.86 -3.57 -2.88
N CYS A 92 10.73 -2.87 -3.02
CA CYS A 92 9.41 -3.46 -2.82
C CYS A 92 8.99 -4.39 -3.97
N SER A 93 9.50 -4.18 -5.18
CA SER A 93 9.38 -5.14 -6.27
C SER A 93 10.10 -6.46 -5.94
N PHE A 94 11.34 -6.35 -5.46
CA PHE A 94 12.11 -7.52 -5.01
C PHE A 94 11.42 -8.26 -3.86
N GLU A 95 11.02 -7.55 -2.80
CA GLU A 95 10.33 -8.16 -1.65
C GLU A 95 9.03 -8.87 -2.04
N GLY A 96 8.26 -8.29 -2.97
CA GLY A 96 7.08 -8.93 -3.54
C GLY A 96 7.42 -10.24 -4.25
N SER A 97 8.46 -10.23 -5.08
CA SER A 97 8.88 -11.40 -5.87
C SER A 97 9.34 -12.60 -5.03
N ILE A 98 9.97 -12.36 -3.89
CA ILE A 98 10.49 -13.44 -3.01
C ILE A 98 9.47 -13.93 -1.98
N SER A 99 8.31 -13.27 -1.89
CA SER A 99 7.35 -13.54 -0.82
C SER A 99 6.56 -14.84 -0.97
N GLY A 100 6.59 -15.44 -2.16
CA GLY A 100 5.85 -16.66 -2.47
C GLY A 100 4.33 -16.48 -2.45
N GLY A 101 3.61 -17.59 -2.62
CA GLY A 101 2.15 -17.60 -2.66
C GLY A 101 1.56 -17.10 -3.99
N ALA A 102 0.23 -16.96 -4.02
CA ALA A 102 -0.49 -16.54 -5.22
C ALA A 102 -0.14 -15.09 -5.62
N PRO A 103 -0.22 -14.72 -6.92
CA PRO A 103 0.16 -13.38 -7.41
C PRO A 103 -0.53 -12.20 -6.67
N ILE A 104 -1.76 -12.40 -6.21
CA ILE A 104 -2.49 -11.39 -5.43
C ILE A 104 -1.84 -11.10 -4.08
N TRP A 105 -1.26 -12.11 -3.43
CA TRP A 105 -0.56 -11.97 -2.16
C TRP A 105 0.80 -11.32 -2.33
N GLN A 106 1.52 -11.67 -3.40
CA GLN A 106 2.78 -11.02 -3.78
C GLN A 106 2.57 -9.52 -4.03
N SER A 107 1.56 -9.18 -4.83
CA SER A 107 1.19 -7.79 -5.12
C SER A 107 0.80 -7.03 -3.84
N THR A 108 0.02 -7.66 -2.96
CA THR A 108 -0.39 -7.05 -1.69
C THR A 108 0.82 -6.80 -0.80
N ARG A 109 1.80 -7.69 -0.77
CA ARG A 109 3.03 -7.49 -0.02
C ARG A 109 3.90 -6.37 -0.58
N THR A 110 4.02 -6.24 -1.90
CA THR A 110 4.67 -5.07 -2.51
C THR A 110 4.03 -3.78 -2.01
N VAL A 111 2.68 -3.71 -1.96
CA VAL A 111 1.96 -2.52 -1.46
C VAL A 111 2.23 -2.25 0.02
N TYR A 112 2.32 -3.29 0.85
CA TYR A 112 2.69 -3.12 2.26
C TYR A 112 4.13 -2.60 2.43
N CYS A 113 5.09 -3.12 1.66
CA CYS A 113 6.46 -2.59 1.64
C CYS A 113 6.46 -1.10 1.24
N LEU A 114 5.78 -0.75 0.15
CA LEU A 114 5.68 0.64 -0.32
C LEU A 114 5.11 1.55 0.78
N THR A 115 4.12 1.06 1.53
CA THR A 115 3.50 1.81 2.64
C THR A 115 4.50 2.06 3.76
N SER A 116 5.20 1.00 4.23
CA SER A 116 6.20 1.10 5.30
C SER A 116 7.32 2.09 4.95
N PHE A 117 7.90 1.97 3.76
CA PHE A 117 8.93 2.90 3.29
C PHE A 117 8.41 4.35 3.26
N THR A 118 7.17 4.55 2.84
CA THR A 118 6.56 5.88 2.74
C THR A 118 6.29 6.46 4.13
N GLU A 119 5.90 5.64 5.11
CA GLU A 119 5.80 6.04 6.53
C GLU A 119 7.17 6.53 7.06
N ASP A 120 8.26 5.78 6.82
CA ASP A 120 9.61 6.18 7.22
C ASP A 120 10.06 7.48 6.55
N ARG A 121 9.73 7.64 5.26
CA ARG A 121 10.07 8.85 4.53
C ARG A 121 9.30 10.06 5.04
N ILE A 122 8.03 9.89 5.40
CA ILE A 122 7.24 10.94 6.06
C ILE A 122 7.93 11.40 7.34
N MET A 123 8.38 10.46 8.19
CA MET A 123 9.10 10.81 9.43
C MET A 123 10.37 11.61 9.13
N ARG A 124 11.17 11.16 8.15
CA ARG A 124 12.41 11.85 7.77
C ARG A 124 12.16 13.25 7.19
N LEU A 125 11.14 13.42 6.34
CA LEU A 125 10.79 14.71 5.77
C LEU A 125 10.23 15.68 6.83
N ARG A 126 9.47 15.19 7.81
CA ARG A 126 9.00 16.01 8.95
C ARG A 126 10.16 16.52 9.79
N ALA A 127 11.14 15.67 10.07
CA ALA A 127 12.37 16.04 10.75
C ALA A 127 13.12 17.16 10.00
N TYR A 128 13.29 17.03 8.68
CA TYR A 128 13.90 18.08 7.87
C TYR A 128 13.09 19.37 7.87
N LEU A 129 11.75 19.28 7.79
CA LEU A 129 10.86 20.45 7.85
C LEU A 129 10.96 21.18 9.17
N ALA A 130 11.07 20.46 10.29
CA ALA A 130 11.27 21.06 11.60
C ALA A 130 12.61 21.81 11.68
N CYS A 131 13.70 21.18 11.22
CA CYS A 131 15.02 21.82 11.13
C CYS A 131 15.00 23.08 10.23
N ALA A 132 14.33 23.02 9.07
CA ALA A 132 14.23 24.17 8.16
C ALA A 132 13.43 25.36 8.71
N LYS A 133 12.53 25.13 9.69
CA LYS A 133 11.64 26.16 10.27
C LYS A 133 12.22 26.88 11.50
N GLU A 134 13.50 26.70 11.81
CA GLU A 134 14.23 27.31 12.93
C GLU A 134 13.93 26.74 14.33
N GLU A 135 14.57 25.62 14.67
CA GLU A 135 15.23 25.47 15.97
C GLU A 135 16.72 25.16 15.71
N PRO A 136 17.67 26.06 16.07
CA PRO A 136 19.10 25.90 15.79
C PRO A 136 19.72 24.59 16.32
N ASP A 137 19.08 23.97 17.30
CA ASP A 137 19.49 22.69 17.89
C ASP A 137 18.81 21.47 17.22
N ALA A 138 17.68 21.64 16.55
CA ALA A 138 16.94 20.56 15.89
C ALA A 138 17.70 19.95 14.71
N CYS A 139 18.64 20.69 14.11
CA CYS A 139 19.42 20.19 12.98
C CYS A 139 20.64 19.33 13.40
N LYS A 140 20.99 19.29 14.69
CA LYS A 140 22.21 18.63 15.20
C LYS A 140 22.05 17.13 15.44
N GLU A 141 20.83 16.63 15.56
CA GLU A 141 20.54 15.19 15.75
C GLU A 141 20.61 14.36 14.46
N PHE A 142 20.89 15.00 13.31
CA PHE A 142 20.83 14.37 11.99
C PHE A 142 22.19 14.08 11.35
N VAL A 143 23.30 14.32 12.06
CA VAL A 143 24.68 13.97 11.68
C VAL A 143 25.25 12.96 12.65
#